data_AF-A0A093VEI0-F1
#
_entry.id   AF-A0A093VEI0-F1
#
_cell.length_a   1.000
_cell.length_b   1.000
_cell.length_c   1.000
_cell.angle_alpha   90.00
_cell.angle_beta   90.00
_cell.angle_gamma   90.00
#
_symmetry.space_group_name_H-M   'P 1'
#
loop_
_entity.id
_entity.type
_entity.pdbx_description
1 polymer ?
#
loop_
_entity_poly.entity_id
_entity_poly.type
_entity_poly.pdbx_seq_one_letter_code
_entity_poly.pdbx_strand_id
1 'polypeptide(L)'
;MLNTKDPAPISKFYQPSALGNILWHELELCYGFVRRDLGTGLLPVPGFTLASLLYRKASAEEIYSVIPFANQIDGVNEDKVNKPDRPIASGATTLRAAKIRWTILTLLYLGYSFYLGVEKPTLLWIATTIAHNFLGFANFGPTKDGCMGAGCIAQLTAGWAIGGSSPEMGWDWIKYITLYMLWPIPLQDLRDVPGDKAVGRLTTPILMGDTIFESANLYFCWYMCVSVPPCEIPHSRVQIRHLDYNPQRSTCCDESGRRGTAVCMADCDCG
;
A
#
# COMPACT_ATOMS: atom_id res chain seq x y z
N MET A 1 -37.39 42.57 -27.32
CA MET A 1 -36.74 41.27 -27.59
C MET A 1 -35.25 41.51 -27.75
N LEU A 2 -34.45 40.64 -27.13
CA LEU A 2 -32.97 40.54 -27.14
C LEU A 2 -32.21 41.63 -26.35
N ASN A 3 -32.19 41.47 -25.02
CA ASN A 3 -31.14 41.97 -24.15
C ASN A 3 -30.12 40.82 -23.97
N THR A 4 -29.03 40.86 -24.74
CA THR A 4 -27.94 39.88 -24.65
C THR A 4 -27.05 40.26 -23.47
N LYS A 5 -27.11 39.44 -22.42
CA LYS A 5 -26.15 39.45 -21.31
C LYS A 5 -24.73 39.38 -21.85
N ASP A 6 -23.88 40.32 -21.44
CA ASP A 6 -22.44 40.20 -21.53
C ASP A 6 -21.99 38.90 -20.83
N PRO A 7 -21.23 38.01 -21.50
CA PRO A 7 -20.53 36.97 -20.79
C PRO A 7 -19.37 37.61 -20.01
N ALA A 8 -19.42 37.47 -18.68
CA ALA A 8 -18.34 37.81 -17.78
C ALA A 8 -16.99 37.24 -18.26
N PRO A 9 -15.86 37.93 -18.05
CA PRO A 9 -14.56 37.42 -18.46
C PRO A 9 -14.28 36.11 -17.71
N ILE A 10 -14.27 35.02 -18.48
CA ILE A 10 -13.82 33.70 -18.05
C ILE A 10 -12.45 33.89 -17.42
N SER A 11 -12.37 33.48 -16.16
CA SER A 11 -11.20 33.38 -15.30
C SER A 11 -9.86 33.48 -16.02
N LYS A 12 -9.07 34.50 -15.67
CA LYS A 12 -7.61 34.46 -15.81
C LYS A 12 -7.12 33.19 -15.10
N PHE A 13 -7.00 32.11 -15.87
CA PHE A 13 -6.38 30.88 -15.44
C PHE A 13 -4.99 31.22 -14.90
N TYR A 14 -4.74 30.81 -13.67
CA TYR A 14 -3.44 30.76 -13.05
C TYR A 14 -2.46 30.09 -14.02
N GLN A 15 -1.58 30.87 -14.66
CA GLN A 15 -0.45 30.31 -15.41
C GLN A 15 0.61 29.94 -14.37
N PRO A 16 0.89 28.64 -14.15
CA PRO A 16 1.93 28.26 -13.21
C PRO A 16 3.25 28.90 -13.66
N SER A 17 4.08 29.31 -12.70
CA SER A 17 5.44 29.76 -12.98
C SER A 17 6.19 28.72 -13.83
N ALA A 18 7.26 29.11 -14.52
CA ALA A 18 8.08 28.16 -15.29
C ALA A 18 8.49 26.92 -14.45
N LEU A 19 8.73 27.12 -13.15
CA LEU A 19 8.97 26.04 -12.19
C LEU A 19 7.72 25.17 -11.95
N GLY A 20 6.53 25.78 -11.80
CA GLY A 20 5.28 25.05 -11.65
C GLY A 20 4.96 24.15 -12.85
N ASN A 21 5.21 24.62 -14.07
CA ASN A 21 5.03 23.80 -15.27
C ASN A 21 6.04 22.64 -15.33
N ILE A 22 7.29 22.86 -14.93
CA ILE A 22 8.31 21.80 -14.85
C ILE A 22 7.91 20.75 -13.81
N LEU A 23 7.50 21.16 -12.61
CA LEU A 23 7.08 20.25 -11.55
C LEU A 23 5.84 19.46 -11.95
N TRP A 24 4.87 20.12 -12.59
CA TRP A 24 3.66 19.46 -13.07
C TRP A 24 3.99 18.39 -14.12
N HIS A 25 4.84 18.71 -15.08
CA HIS A 25 5.30 17.76 -16.08
C HIS A 25 6.04 16.56 -15.46
N GLU A 26 6.89 16.80 -14.46
CA GLU A 26 7.58 15.73 -13.73
C GLU A 26 6.60 14.83 -12.95
N LEU A 27 5.54 15.41 -12.37
CA LEU A 27 4.47 14.65 -11.70
C LEU A 27 3.67 13.80 -12.69
N GLU A 28 3.31 14.34 -13.86
CA GLU A 28 2.64 13.59 -14.92
C GLU A 28 3.48 12.40 -15.40
N LEU A 29 4.78 12.59 -15.57
CA LEU A 29 5.70 11.52 -15.95
C LEU A 29 5.81 10.45 -14.85
N CYS A 30 5.97 10.84 -13.60
CA CYS A 30 6.02 9.91 -12.47
C CYS A 30 4.71 9.12 -12.34
N TYR A 31 3.57 9.78 -12.47
CA TYR A 31 2.26 9.13 -12.51
C TYR A 31 2.17 8.13 -13.67
N GLY A 32 2.66 8.50 -14.86
CA GLY A 32 2.73 7.61 -16.01
C GLY A 32 3.50 6.30 -15.77
N PHE A 33 4.55 6.35 -14.92
CA PHE A 33 5.31 5.16 -14.51
C PHE A 33 4.58 4.30 -13.47
N VAL A 34 3.88 4.92 -12.51
CA VAL A 34 3.33 4.20 -11.35
C VAL A 34 1.88 3.75 -11.55
N ARG A 35 1.10 4.43 -12.41
CA ARG A 35 -0.37 4.26 -12.49
C ARG A 35 -0.87 2.84 -12.73
N ARG A 36 -0.07 1.97 -13.37
CA ARG A 36 -0.44 0.57 -13.65
C ARG A 36 -0.13 -0.37 -12.49
N ASP A 37 0.78 0.03 -11.61
CA ASP A 37 1.18 -0.74 -10.41
C ASP A 37 0.43 -0.28 -9.16
N LEU A 38 -0.51 0.67 -9.30
CA LEU A 38 -1.27 1.20 -8.17
C LEU A 38 -2.04 0.10 -7.43
N GLY A 39 -2.68 -0.83 -8.14
CA GLY A 39 -3.44 -1.91 -7.51
C GLY A 39 -2.55 -2.89 -6.73
N THR A 40 -1.37 -3.21 -7.25
CA THR A 40 -0.45 -4.20 -6.68
C THR A 40 0.42 -3.62 -5.55
N GLY A 41 0.74 -2.32 -5.59
CA GLY A 41 1.57 -1.64 -4.58
C GLY A 41 0.79 -0.89 -3.49
N LEU A 42 -0.39 -0.35 -3.78
CA LEU A 42 -1.14 0.49 -2.81
C LEU A 42 -2.21 -0.23 -1.99
N LEU A 43 -2.60 -1.46 -2.31
CA LEU A 43 -3.50 -2.21 -1.44
C LEU A 43 -2.80 -2.80 -0.20
N PRO A 44 -1.64 -3.47 -0.34
CA PRO A 44 -1.06 -4.20 0.78
C PRO A 44 -0.49 -3.29 1.86
N VAL A 45 0.21 -2.22 1.49
CA VAL A 45 0.98 -1.39 2.43
C VAL A 45 0.09 -0.51 3.33
N PRO A 46 -0.85 0.29 2.80
CA PRO A 46 -1.85 0.98 3.61
C PRO A 46 -2.73 0.02 4.41
N GLY A 47 -3.09 -1.14 3.83
CA GLY A 47 -3.83 -2.18 4.54
C GLY A 47 -3.08 -2.71 5.77
N PHE A 48 -1.78 -2.97 5.64
CA PHE A 48 -0.93 -3.40 6.75
C PHE A 48 -0.67 -2.30 7.78
N THR A 49 -0.54 -1.07 7.31
CA THR A 49 -0.43 0.10 8.19
C THR A 49 -1.69 0.25 9.02
N LEU A 50 -2.87 0.17 8.38
CA LEU A 50 -4.16 0.21 9.05
C LEU A 50 -4.34 -0.98 10.02
N ALA A 51 -3.97 -2.20 9.62
CA ALA A 51 -4.02 -3.36 10.50
C ALA A 51 -3.18 -3.16 11.76
N SER A 52 -1.97 -2.60 11.61
CA SER A 52 -1.14 -2.23 12.74
C SER A 52 -1.80 -1.15 13.61
N LEU A 53 -2.36 -0.07 13.02
CA LEU A 53 -3.06 0.97 13.77
C LEU A 53 -4.23 0.40 14.59
N LEU A 54 -5.03 -0.49 13.98
CA LEU A 54 -6.15 -1.15 14.63
C LEU A 54 -5.67 -2.09 15.76
N TYR A 55 -4.59 -2.84 15.53
CA TYR A 55 -4.03 -3.76 16.52
C TYR A 55 -3.59 -3.04 17.80
N ARG A 56 -2.91 -1.89 17.69
CA ARG A 56 -2.52 -1.06 18.84
C ARG A 56 -3.63 -0.15 19.38
N LYS A 57 -4.85 -0.21 18.83
CA LYS A 57 -5.99 0.64 19.19
C LYS A 57 -5.68 2.14 19.06
N ALA A 58 -5.13 2.53 17.91
CA ALA A 58 -4.80 3.92 17.59
C ALA A 58 -6.03 4.84 17.63
N SER A 59 -5.79 6.15 17.74
CA SER A 59 -6.85 7.16 17.70
C SER A 59 -7.55 7.20 16.35
N ALA A 60 -8.78 7.72 16.33
CA ALA A 60 -9.53 7.90 15.09
C ALA A 60 -8.77 8.81 14.10
N GLU A 61 -8.08 9.84 14.58
CA GLU A 61 -7.30 10.75 13.73
C GLU A 61 -6.16 10.03 12.99
N GLU A 62 -5.42 9.17 13.69
CA GLU A 62 -4.35 8.37 13.08
C GLU A 62 -4.91 7.39 12.05
N ILE A 63 -6.04 6.74 12.35
CA ILE A 63 -6.71 5.82 11.44
C ILE A 63 -7.24 6.57 10.19
N TYR A 64 -7.85 7.74 10.37
CA TYR A 64 -8.32 8.58 9.27
C TYR A 64 -7.19 9.10 8.38
N SER A 65 -5.95 9.18 8.86
CA SER A 65 -4.83 9.59 7.99
C SER A 65 -4.46 8.53 6.93
N VAL A 66 -4.80 7.27 7.16
CA VAL A 66 -4.45 6.14 6.28
C VAL A 66 -5.61 5.72 5.36
N ILE A 67 -6.87 5.90 5.80
CA ILE A 67 -8.08 5.52 5.03
C ILE A 67 -8.19 6.21 3.64
N PRO A 68 -7.89 7.51 3.46
CA PRO A 68 -7.98 8.17 2.16
C PRO A 68 -7.14 7.48 1.07
N PHE A 69 -5.97 6.95 1.43
CA PHE A 69 -5.12 6.20 0.51
C PHE A 69 -5.77 4.88 0.09
N ALA A 70 -6.51 4.21 0.98
CA ALA A 70 -7.28 3.01 0.65
C ALA A 70 -8.51 3.33 -0.21
N ASN A 71 -9.18 4.45 0.06
CA ASN A 71 -10.40 4.87 -0.67
C ASN A 71 -10.09 5.43 -2.08
N GLN A 72 -8.91 6.00 -2.31
CA GLN A 72 -8.45 6.43 -3.65
C GLN A 72 -8.30 5.27 -4.65
N ILE A 73 -8.29 4.01 -4.16
CA ILE A 73 -8.14 2.80 -4.98
C ILE A 73 -9.47 2.42 -5.65
N ASP A 74 -10.62 2.77 -5.06
CA ASP A 74 -11.95 2.47 -5.63
C ASP A 74 -12.41 3.51 -6.68
N GLY A 75 -11.75 4.67 -6.74
CA GLY A 75 -12.02 5.74 -7.71
C GLY A 75 -11.48 5.49 -9.13
N VAL A 76 -10.85 4.34 -9.39
CA VAL A 76 -10.11 4.03 -10.64
C VAL A 76 -11.02 3.90 -11.87
N ASN A 77 -12.35 3.84 -11.72
CA ASN A 77 -13.26 3.77 -12.86
C ASN A 77 -13.37 5.09 -13.64
N GLU A 78 -13.02 6.24 -13.05
CA GLU A 78 -13.08 7.56 -13.71
C GLU A 78 -11.81 7.88 -14.54
N ASP A 79 -10.65 7.31 -14.17
CA ASP A 79 -9.34 7.61 -14.80
C ASP A 79 -8.95 6.66 -15.97
N LYS A 80 -9.87 5.79 -16.39
CA LYS A 80 -9.65 4.77 -17.44
C LYS A 80 -9.61 5.33 -18.88
N VAL A 81 -9.84 6.62 -19.08
CA VAL A 81 -9.95 7.23 -20.43
C VAL A 81 -8.60 7.40 -21.13
N ASN A 82 -7.46 7.51 -20.42
CA ASN A 82 -6.15 7.76 -21.04
C ASN A 82 -5.23 6.53 -21.09
N LYS A 83 -5.11 5.87 -22.25
CA LYS A 83 -4.03 4.92 -22.63
C LYS A 83 -3.28 5.50 -23.87
N PRO A 84 -2.06 5.09 -24.30
CA PRO A 84 -1.36 3.80 -24.07
C PRO A 84 0.20 3.83 -24.07
N ASP A 85 0.88 4.91 -23.68
CA ASP A 85 2.27 5.13 -24.07
C ASP A 85 3.22 5.05 -22.86
N ARG A 86 4.13 4.06 -22.82
CA ARG A 86 5.16 4.05 -21.77
C ARG A 86 6.04 5.29 -22.00
N PRO A 87 6.36 6.12 -20.99
CA PRO A 87 7.07 7.39 -21.22
C PRO A 87 8.39 7.24 -21.99
N ILE A 88 9.05 6.08 -21.89
CA ILE A 88 10.27 5.76 -22.65
C ILE A 88 9.94 5.27 -24.07
N ALA A 89 8.93 4.42 -24.23
CA ALA A 89 8.55 3.89 -25.55
C ALA A 89 7.83 4.94 -26.41
N SER A 90 7.24 5.96 -25.77
CA SER A 90 6.56 7.08 -26.41
C SER A 90 7.49 8.25 -26.73
N GLY A 91 8.76 8.16 -26.32
CA GLY A 91 9.75 9.23 -26.48
C GLY A 91 9.54 10.42 -25.53
N ALA A 92 8.57 10.37 -24.62
CA ALA A 92 8.31 11.43 -23.63
C ALA A 92 9.50 11.65 -22.67
N THR A 93 10.39 10.68 -22.51
CA THR A 93 11.66 10.86 -21.80
C THR A 93 12.80 10.02 -22.37
N THR A 94 14.03 10.50 -22.23
CA THR A 94 15.24 9.71 -22.54
C THR A 94 15.54 8.70 -21.44
N LEU A 95 16.26 7.62 -21.79
CA LEU A 95 16.73 6.61 -20.82
C LEU A 95 17.68 7.22 -19.77
N ARG A 96 18.53 8.18 -20.17
CA ARG A 96 19.43 8.88 -19.25
C ARG A 96 18.64 9.68 -18.21
N ALA A 97 17.63 10.41 -18.64
CA ALA A 97 16.78 11.17 -17.72
C ALA A 97 15.97 10.25 -16.80
N ALA A 98 15.47 9.11 -17.30
CA ALA A 98 14.81 8.11 -16.46
C ALA A 98 15.73 7.54 -15.36
N LYS A 99 17.01 7.24 -15.69
CA LYS A 99 18.00 6.80 -14.69
C LYS A 99 18.28 7.86 -13.62
N ILE A 100 18.44 9.12 -14.03
CA ILE A 100 18.65 10.24 -13.09
C ILE A 100 17.44 10.37 -12.14
N ARG A 101 16.21 10.33 -12.68
CA ARG A 101 14.99 10.34 -11.88
C ARG A 101 14.94 9.19 -10.89
N TRP A 102 15.22 7.97 -11.35
CA TRP A 102 15.25 6.79 -10.49
C TRP A 102 16.24 6.95 -9.33
N THR A 103 17.45 7.46 -9.59
CA THR A 103 18.45 7.72 -8.55
C THR A 103 17.99 8.78 -7.56
N ILE A 104 17.50 9.93 -8.03
CA ILE A 104 17.04 11.01 -7.15
C ILE A 104 15.87 10.55 -6.28
N LEU A 105 14.84 9.94 -6.88
CA LEU A 105 13.67 9.44 -6.16
C LEU A 105 14.04 8.35 -5.16
N THR A 106 14.98 7.48 -5.50
CA THR A 106 15.48 6.43 -4.59
C THR A 106 16.22 7.03 -3.40
N LEU A 107 17.04 8.06 -3.61
CA LEU A 107 17.74 8.76 -2.52
C LEU A 107 16.77 9.53 -1.61
N LEU A 108 15.77 10.19 -2.18
CA LEU A 108 14.72 10.87 -1.42
C LEU A 108 13.89 9.86 -0.61
N TYR A 109 13.52 8.74 -1.22
CA TYR A 109 12.81 7.65 -0.56
C TYR A 109 13.62 7.07 0.61
N LEU A 110 14.93 6.83 0.41
CA LEU A 110 15.82 6.40 1.49
C LEU A 110 15.96 7.45 2.59
N GLY A 111 16.10 8.73 2.24
CA GLY A 111 16.14 9.81 3.24
C GLY A 111 14.86 9.88 4.08
N TYR A 112 13.71 9.72 3.43
CA TYR A 112 12.41 9.72 4.11
C TYR A 112 12.22 8.47 5.00
N SER A 113 12.79 7.32 4.61
CA SER A 113 12.69 6.11 5.45
C SER A 113 13.46 6.24 6.77
N PHE A 114 14.58 6.97 6.80
CA PHE A 114 15.26 7.30 8.06
C PHE A 114 14.42 8.18 8.98
N TYR A 115 13.68 9.14 8.41
CA TYR A 115 12.74 9.96 9.19
C TYR A 115 11.62 9.12 9.81
N LEU A 116 11.15 8.10 9.11
CA LEU A 116 10.11 7.17 9.58
C LEU A 116 10.64 5.98 10.42
N GLY A 117 11.97 5.79 10.52
CA GLY A 117 12.58 4.65 11.21
C GLY A 117 12.37 3.29 10.52
N VAL A 118 12.24 3.28 9.19
CA VAL A 118 12.01 2.07 8.36
C VAL A 118 13.13 1.86 7.34
N GLU A 119 14.36 2.26 7.66
CA GLU A 119 15.50 2.20 6.75
C GLU A 119 15.86 0.77 6.33
N LYS A 120 15.74 -0.21 7.23
CA LYS A 120 16.05 -1.62 6.95
C LYS A 120 15.15 -2.23 5.86
N PRO A 121 13.80 -2.21 5.99
CA PRO A 121 12.95 -2.71 4.92
C PRO A 121 13.09 -1.87 3.64
N THR A 122 13.36 -0.56 3.73
CA THR A 122 13.65 0.27 2.54
C THR A 122 14.92 -0.16 1.82
N LEU A 123 16.00 -0.48 2.54
CA LEU A 123 17.23 -0.99 1.93
C LEU A 123 17.00 -2.34 1.25
N LEU A 124 16.21 -3.22 1.87
CA LEU A 124 15.81 -4.50 1.25
C LEU A 124 15.03 -4.26 -0.06
N TRP A 125 14.10 -3.30 -0.07
CA TRP A 125 13.35 -2.92 -1.27
C TRP A 125 14.27 -2.41 -2.39
N ILE A 126 15.20 -1.52 -2.06
CA ILE A 126 16.16 -0.95 -3.03
C ILE A 126 17.07 -2.06 -3.58
N ALA A 127 17.63 -2.89 -2.71
CA ALA A 127 18.49 -4.01 -3.10
C ALA A 127 17.74 -4.99 -4.03
N THR A 128 16.51 -5.32 -3.68
CA THR A 128 15.62 -6.19 -4.48
C THR A 128 15.31 -5.57 -5.85
N THR A 129 15.00 -4.27 -5.87
CA THR A 129 14.75 -3.51 -7.11
C THR A 129 15.99 -3.50 -8.01
N ILE A 130 17.18 -3.35 -7.42
CA ILE A 130 18.44 -3.39 -8.15
C ILE A 130 18.67 -4.79 -8.73
N ALA A 131 18.52 -5.82 -7.91
CA ALA A 131 18.69 -7.21 -8.33
C ALA A 131 17.75 -7.58 -9.48
N HIS A 132 16.46 -7.28 -9.32
CA HIS A 132 15.42 -7.57 -10.30
C HIS A 132 15.69 -6.86 -11.64
N ASN A 133 15.94 -5.54 -11.60
CA ASN A 133 15.94 -4.71 -12.82
C ASN A 133 17.31 -4.56 -13.49
N PHE A 134 18.41 -4.63 -12.73
CA PHE A 134 19.75 -4.35 -13.26
C PHE A 134 20.69 -5.56 -13.23
N LEU A 135 20.49 -6.52 -12.31
CA LEU A 135 21.35 -7.72 -12.21
C LEU A 135 20.79 -8.92 -12.97
N GLY A 136 19.68 -8.75 -13.70
CA GLY A 136 19.11 -9.78 -14.55
C GLY A 136 18.32 -10.86 -13.81
N PHE A 137 18.01 -10.67 -12.52
CA PHE A 137 17.24 -11.66 -11.74
C PHE A 137 15.82 -11.86 -12.29
N ALA A 138 15.28 -10.86 -13.00
CA ALA A 138 14.02 -10.98 -13.72
C ALA A 138 14.04 -11.99 -14.89
N ASN A 139 15.20 -12.42 -15.37
CA ASN A 139 15.31 -13.31 -16.53
C ASN A 139 15.20 -14.81 -16.18
N PHE A 140 15.28 -15.15 -14.89
CA PHE A 140 15.18 -16.51 -14.38
C PHE A 140 14.12 -16.58 -13.29
N GLY A 141 13.17 -17.51 -13.44
CA GLY A 141 11.96 -17.62 -12.62
C GLY A 141 12.24 -17.61 -11.12
N PRO A 142 13.03 -18.56 -10.59
CA PRO A 142 13.33 -18.61 -9.15
C PRO A 142 13.95 -17.32 -8.58
N THR A 143 14.83 -16.65 -9.32
CA THR A 143 15.42 -15.38 -8.86
C THR A 143 14.44 -14.22 -8.96
N LYS A 144 13.58 -14.21 -9.98
CA LYS A 144 12.50 -13.23 -10.13
C LYS A 144 11.51 -13.36 -8.98
N ASP A 145 11.03 -14.58 -8.73
CA ASP A 145 10.04 -14.89 -7.69
C ASP A 145 10.62 -14.60 -6.31
N GLY A 146 11.90 -14.93 -6.09
CA GLY A 146 12.63 -14.55 -4.88
C GLY A 146 12.70 -13.03 -4.67
N CYS A 147 12.95 -12.25 -5.73
CA CYS A 147 12.88 -10.79 -5.66
C CYS A 147 11.47 -10.31 -5.30
N MET A 148 10.44 -10.88 -5.91
CA MET A 148 9.07 -10.51 -5.62
C MET A 148 8.67 -10.82 -4.17
N GLY A 149 9.10 -11.96 -3.62
CA GLY A 149 8.93 -12.30 -2.21
C GLY A 149 9.69 -11.34 -1.28
N ALA A 150 10.95 -11.04 -1.58
CA ALA A 150 11.74 -10.07 -0.80
C ALA A 150 11.13 -8.66 -0.83
N GLY A 151 10.58 -8.25 -1.97
CA GLY A 151 9.84 -7.00 -2.13
C GLY A 151 8.53 -6.97 -1.34
N CYS A 152 7.85 -8.11 -1.23
CA CYS A 152 6.66 -8.27 -0.37
C CYS A 152 7.02 -8.09 1.11
N ILE A 153 8.06 -8.80 1.57
CA ILE A 153 8.57 -8.66 2.96
C ILE A 153 8.92 -7.20 3.26
N ALA A 154 9.71 -6.56 2.39
CA ALA A 154 10.14 -5.18 2.58
C ALA A 154 8.94 -4.23 2.75
N GLN A 155 7.97 -4.30 1.85
CA GLN A 155 6.79 -3.43 1.86
C GLN A 155 5.90 -3.66 3.09
N LEU A 156 5.62 -4.91 3.45
CA LEU A 156 4.75 -5.21 4.59
C LEU A 156 5.43 -4.91 5.92
N THR A 157 6.75 -5.17 6.05
CA THR A 157 7.52 -4.78 7.24
C THR A 157 7.51 -3.26 7.42
N ALA A 158 7.71 -2.49 6.34
CA ALA A 158 7.63 -1.03 6.41
C ALA A 158 6.22 -0.55 6.80
N GLY A 159 5.17 -1.08 6.16
CA GLY A 159 3.78 -0.71 6.47
C GLY A 159 3.40 -1.01 7.93
N TRP A 160 3.76 -2.19 8.44
CA TRP A 160 3.53 -2.54 9.84
C TRP A 160 4.26 -1.61 10.81
N ALA A 161 5.54 -1.34 10.54
CA ALA A 161 6.37 -0.48 11.39
C ALA A 161 5.83 0.97 11.44
N ILE A 162 5.38 1.51 10.30
CA ILE A 162 4.75 2.84 10.22
C ILE A 162 3.49 2.89 11.10
N GLY A 163 2.72 1.81 11.14
CA GLY A 163 1.55 1.72 12.00
C GLY A 163 1.88 1.62 13.50
N GLY A 164 3.13 1.35 13.88
CA GLY A 164 3.63 1.41 15.26
C GLY A 164 3.27 0.26 16.20
N SER A 165 2.86 -0.91 15.68
CA SER A 165 2.57 -2.10 16.49
C SER A 165 3.78 -2.99 16.77
N SER A 166 3.61 -3.97 17.66
CA SER A 166 4.66 -4.93 18.02
C SER A 166 5.18 -5.72 16.80
N PRO A 167 6.50 -5.84 16.60
CA PRO A 167 7.06 -6.51 15.42
C PRO A 167 6.71 -8.00 15.31
N GLU A 168 6.50 -8.68 16.44
CA GLU A 168 6.30 -10.13 16.50
C GLU A 168 5.02 -10.53 15.75
N MET A 169 3.91 -9.85 16.05
CA MET A 169 2.62 -10.07 15.39
C MET A 169 2.70 -9.75 13.90
N GLY A 170 3.33 -8.62 13.55
CA GLY A 170 3.52 -8.25 12.15
C GLY A 170 4.32 -9.31 11.39
N TRP A 171 5.39 -9.81 11.98
CA TRP A 171 6.25 -10.82 11.36
C TRP A 171 5.52 -12.14 11.11
N ASP A 172 4.64 -12.58 12.01
CA ASP A 172 3.85 -13.80 11.78
C ASP A 172 2.97 -13.68 10.55
N TRP A 173 2.25 -12.57 10.39
CA TRP A 173 1.44 -12.34 9.19
C TRP A 173 2.27 -12.14 7.93
N ILE A 174 3.40 -11.44 8.01
CA ILE A 174 4.30 -11.20 6.86
C ILE A 174 4.78 -12.52 6.27
N LYS A 175 5.15 -13.50 7.09
CA LYS A 175 5.58 -14.84 6.61
C LYS A 175 4.46 -15.51 5.81
N TYR A 176 3.25 -15.57 6.38
CA TYR A 176 2.12 -16.24 5.73
C TYR A 176 1.73 -15.56 4.41
N ILE A 177 1.68 -14.23 4.40
CA ILE A 177 1.34 -13.46 3.20
C ILE A 177 2.43 -13.60 2.15
N THR A 178 3.71 -13.53 2.53
CA THR A 178 4.81 -13.69 1.57
C THR A 178 4.82 -15.10 0.99
N LEU A 179 4.68 -16.14 1.82
CA LEU A 179 4.60 -17.52 1.37
C LEU A 179 3.41 -17.75 0.44
N TYR A 180 2.26 -17.16 0.76
CA TYR A 180 1.10 -17.17 -0.11
C TYR A 180 1.42 -16.49 -1.44
N MET A 181 1.97 -15.28 -1.43
CA MET A 181 2.23 -14.46 -2.62
C MET A 181 3.29 -15.03 -3.58
N LEU A 182 4.21 -15.89 -3.10
CA LEU A 182 5.20 -16.54 -3.96
C LEU A 182 4.59 -17.42 -5.09
N TRP A 183 3.31 -17.77 -4.99
CA TRP A 183 2.64 -18.67 -5.96
C TRP A 183 1.66 -17.96 -6.93
N PRO A 184 0.87 -16.96 -6.51
CA PRO A 184 0.10 -16.12 -7.42
C PRO A 184 0.96 -15.17 -8.25
N ILE A 185 2.14 -14.78 -7.78
CA ILE A 185 2.99 -13.84 -8.53
C ILE A 185 3.46 -14.44 -9.87
N PRO A 186 4.02 -15.66 -9.93
CA PRO A 186 4.41 -16.27 -11.19
C PRO A 186 3.20 -16.68 -12.06
N LEU A 187 1.98 -16.74 -11.51
CA LEU A 187 0.75 -16.88 -12.30
C LEU A 187 0.54 -15.72 -13.26
N GLN A 188 1.01 -14.51 -12.91
CA GLN A 188 0.93 -13.37 -13.80
C GLN A 188 1.77 -13.57 -15.07
N ASP A 189 2.88 -14.31 -14.96
CA ASP A 189 3.83 -14.58 -16.04
C ASP A 189 3.28 -15.54 -17.10
N LEU A 190 2.23 -16.32 -16.80
CA LEU A 190 1.58 -17.17 -17.80
C LEU A 190 1.12 -16.37 -19.03
N ARG A 191 0.66 -15.13 -18.80
CA ARG A 191 0.24 -14.20 -19.87
C ARG A 191 1.41 -13.72 -20.72
N ASP A 192 2.60 -13.67 -20.13
CA ASP A 192 3.81 -13.13 -20.73
C ASP A 192 4.70 -14.22 -21.36
N VAL A 193 4.36 -15.51 -21.23
CA VAL A 193 5.12 -16.66 -21.77
C VAL A 193 5.54 -16.48 -23.24
N PRO A 194 4.67 -16.07 -24.19
CA PRO A 194 5.10 -15.87 -25.58
C PRO A 194 6.17 -14.78 -25.72
N GLY A 195 6.04 -13.69 -24.96
CA GLY A 195 7.00 -12.58 -24.96
C GLY A 195 8.32 -12.95 -24.28
N ASP A 196 8.26 -13.65 -23.15
CA ASP A 196 9.44 -14.10 -22.42
C ASP A 196 10.24 -15.12 -23.23
N LYS A 197 9.58 -16.05 -23.95
CA LYS A 197 10.23 -16.97 -24.90
C LYS A 197 10.93 -16.23 -26.04
N ALA A 198 10.31 -15.18 -26.59
CA ALA A 198 10.89 -14.39 -27.68
C ALA A 198 12.17 -13.63 -27.27
N VAL A 199 12.30 -13.29 -25.98
CA VAL A 199 13.46 -12.57 -25.42
C VAL A 199 14.45 -13.54 -24.75
N GLY A 200 14.17 -14.86 -24.75
CA GLY A 200 15.04 -15.89 -24.20
C GLY A 200 15.04 -15.97 -22.67
N ARG A 201 13.97 -15.53 -22.00
CA ARG A 201 13.80 -15.64 -20.55
C ARG A 201 13.31 -17.03 -20.14
N LEU A 202 13.72 -17.45 -18.95
CA LEU A 202 13.36 -18.72 -18.35
C LEU A 202 12.52 -18.49 -17.10
N THR A 203 11.27 -18.04 -17.28
CA THR A 203 10.34 -17.80 -16.18
C THR A 203 9.79 -19.11 -15.59
N THR A 204 9.24 -19.04 -14.38
CA THR A 204 8.77 -20.21 -13.63
C THR A 204 7.73 -21.04 -14.40
N PRO A 205 6.73 -20.44 -15.09
CA PRO A 205 5.85 -21.21 -15.96
C PRO A 205 6.57 -21.91 -17.13
N ILE A 206 7.59 -21.28 -17.72
CA ILE A 206 8.39 -21.88 -18.81
C ILE A 206 9.19 -23.08 -18.30
N LEU A 207 9.73 -23.00 -17.09
CA LEU A 207 10.55 -24.06 -16.48
C LEU A 207 9.72 -25.27 -16.03
N MET A 208 8.51 -25.06 -15.50
CA MET A 208 7.64 -26.14 -15.02
C MET A 208 6.66 -26.68 -16.08
N GLY A 209 6.37 -25.88 -17.12
CA GLY A 209 5.29 -26.14 -18.06
C GLY A 209 3.94 -25.66 -17.52
N ASP A 210 3.16 -25.01 -18.39
CA ASP A 210 1.93 -24.26 -18.05
C ASP A 210 0.93 -25.10 -17.22
N THR A 211 0.60 -26.32 -17.66
CA THR A 211 -0.39 -27.18 -16.99
C THR A 211 0.05 -27.65 -15.61
N ILE A 212 1.33 -27.97 -15.43
CA ILE A 212 1.87 -28.43 -14.14
C ILE A 212 1.89 -27.24 -13.18
N PHE A 213 2.33 -26.08 -13.67
CA PHE A 213 2.39 -24.87 -12.88
C PHE A 213 1.00 -24.40 -12.40
N GLU A 214 0.00 -24.36 -13.29
CA GLU A 214 -1.38 -24.01 -12.95
C GLU A 214 -1.97 -24.94 -11.88
N SER A 215 -1.80 -26.26 -12.08
CA SER A 215 -2.31 -27.28 -11.16
C SER A 215 -1.64 -27.19 -9.78
N ALA A 216 -0.31 -27.02 -9.75
CA ALA A 216 0.46 -26.87 -8.51
C ALA A 216 0.08 -25.59 -7.75
N ASN A 217 -0.10 -24.48 -8.46
CA ASN A 217 -0.49 -23.21 -7.87
C ASN A 217 -1.90 -23.27 -7.26
N LEU A 218 -2.88 -23.86 -7.96
CA LEU A 218 -4.24 -24.04 -7.44
C LEU A 218 -4.24 -24.90 -6.16
N TYR A 219 -3.49 -26.00 -6.18
CA TYR A 219 -3.35 -26.88 -5.02
C TYR A 219 -2.72 -26.15 -3.82
N PHE A 220 -1.63 -25.42 -4.06
CA PHE A 220 -0.94 -24.69 -3.00
C PHE A 220 -1.81 -23.56 -2.42
N CYS A 221 -2.47 -22.76 -3.27
CA CYS A 221 -3.39 -21.73 -2.83
C CYS A 221 -4.53 -22.31 -1.98
N TRP A 222 -5.11 -23.44 -2.40
CA TRP A 222 -6.12 -24.14 -1.62
C TRP A 222 -5.58 -24.62 -0.27
N TYR A 223 -4.40 -25.27 -0.27
CA TYR A 223 -3.76 -25.75 0.95
C TYR A 223 -3.49 -24.63 1.96
N MET A 224 -2.98 -23.48 1.50
CA MET A 224 -2.73 -22.32 2.36
C MET A 224 -4.04 -21.73 2.92
N CYS A 225 -5.09 -21.61 2.11
CA CYS A 225 -6.40 -21.13 2.59
C CYS A 225 -6.99 -22.02 3.69
N VAL A 226 -6.72 -23.33 3.66
CA VAL A 226 -7.20 -24.30 4.67
C VAL A 226 -6.26 -24.37 5.88
N SER A 227 -4.96 -24.15 5.68
CA SER A 227 -3.92 -24.36 6.71
C SER A 227 -3.58 -23.12 7.52
N VAL A 228 -3.93 -21.91 7.06
CA VAL A 228 -3.77 -20.70 7.87
C VAL A 228 -4.72 -20.82 9.07
N PRO A 229 -4.20 -20.95 10.31
CA PRO A 229 -5.06 -21.10 11.46
C PRO A 229 -5.96 -19.86 11.58
N PRO A 230 -7.25 -20.03 11.94
CA PRO A 230 -8.06 -18.87 12.29
C PRO A 230 -7.31 -18.11 13.37
N CYS A 231 -7.20 -16.79 13.20
CA CYS A 231 -6.69 -15.93 14.25
C CYS A 231 -7.60 -16.13 15.47
N GLU A 232 -7.14 -16.91 16.44
CA GLU A 232 -7.67 -16.84 17.80
C GLU A 232 -7.30 -15.46 18.30
N ILE A 233 -8.14 -14.47 17.99
CA ILE A 233 -8.12 -13.20 18.71
C ILE A 233 -8.30 -13.60 20.17
N PRO A 234 -7.31 -13.37 21.04
CA PRO A 234 -7.49 -13.70 22.44
C PRO A 234 -8.70 -12.92 22.94
N HIS A 235 -9.80 -13.62 23.21
CA HIS A 235 -11.04 -13.09 23.78
C HIS A 235 -10.84 -12.64 25.25
N SER A 236 -9.64 -12.26 25.65
CA SER A 236 -9.37 -11.68 26.95
C SER A 236 -9.72 -10.19 26.94
N ARG A 237 -10.96 -9.91 27.35
CA ARG A 237 -11.52 -8.60 27.74
C ARG A 237 -11.93 -7.67 26.59
N VAL A 238 -12.87 -8.11 25.77
CA VAL A 238 -13.97 -7.22 25.38
C VAL A 238 -15.15 -7.60 26.27
N GLN A 239 -15.14 -7.15 27.53
CA GLN A 239 -16.43 -6.94 28.19
C GLN A 239 -17.04 -5.75 27.45
N ILE A 240 -17.90 -6.05 26.49
CA ILE A 240 -18.96 -5.11 26.13
C ILE A 240 -19.73 -4.93 27.42
N ARG A 241 -19.42 -3.86 28.15
CA ARG A 241 -20.27 -3.41 29.23
C ARG A 241 -21.56 -3.06 28.50
N HIS A 242 -22.54 -3.98 28.53
CA HIS A 242 -23.89 -3.65 28.14
C HIS A 242 -24.22 -2.39 28.92
N LEU A 243 -24.33 -1.27 28.20
CA LEU A 243 -24.99 -0.10 28.73
C LEU A 243 -26.44 -0.57 28.91
N ASP A 244 -26.72 -1.11 30.09
CA ASP A 244 -28.09 -1.20 30.59
C ASP A 244 -28.60 0.23 30.61
N TYR A 245 -29.28 0.60 29.53
CA TYR A 245 -30.08 1.80 29.47
C TYR A 245 -31.19 1.63 30.52
N ASN A 246 -30.90 2.06 31.73
CA ASN A 246 -31.87 2.19 32.80
C ASN A 246 -32.42 3.63 32.76
N PRO A 247 -33.66 3.84 32.27
CA PRO A 247 -34.23 5.18 32.16
C PRO A 247 -34.61 5.81 33.51
N GLN A 248 -34.25 5.20 34.65
CA GLN A 248 -34.65 5.67 35.99
C GLN A 248 -33.52 6.13 36.91
N ARG A 249 -32.28 6.33 36.44
CA ARG A 249 -31.23 6.93 37.29
C ARG A 249 -30.53 8.11 36.63
N SER A 250 -31.26 9.20 36.50
CA SER A 250 -30.73 10.53 36.20
C SER A 250 -30.77 11.41 37.45
N THR A 251 -29.93 11.11 38.45
CA THR A 251 -29.62 12.07 39.53
C THR A 251 -28.27 11.73 40.16
N CYS A 252 -27.23 12.49 39.80
CA CYS A 252 -26.11 12.70 40.71
C CYS A 252 -26.48 13.89 41.60
N CYS A 253 -26.70 13.65 42.89
CA CYS A 253 -26.75 14.69 43.90
C CYS A 253 -25.34 14.84 44.48
N ASP A 254 -24.75 16.02 44.33
CA ASP A 254 -23.68 16.52 45.20
C ASP A 254 -24.34 17.02 46.50
N GLU A 255 -23.77 16.72 47.67
CA GLU A 255 -24.23 17.14 49.00
C GLU A 255 -24.23 18.67 49.24
N SER A 256 -23.91 19.49 48.23
CA SER A 256 -23.84 20.96 48.38
C SER A 256 -24.80 21.80 47.51
N GLY A 257 -25.69 21.20 46.72
CA GLY A 257 -26.87 21.90 46.17
C GLY A 257 -26.60 23.09 45.23
N ARG A 258 -25.49 23.13 44.48
CA ARG A 258 -25.29 24.09 43.38
C ARG A 258 -24.89 23.37 42.08
N ARG A 259 -25.50 23.79 40.95
CA ARG A 259 -25.18 23.26 39.61
C ARG A 259 -23.80 23.77 39.16
N GLY A 260 -22.86 22.86 38.96
CA GLY A 260 -21.61 23.09 38.24
C GLY A 260 -21.31 21.91 37.34
N THR A 261 -20.94 22.17 36.08
CA THR A 261 -20.38 21.19 35.15
C THR A 261 -18.95 20.86 35.58
N ALA A 262 -18.71 19.63 36.04
CA ALA A 262 -17.36 19.16 36.36
C ALA A 262 -17.08 17.80 35.71
N VAL A 263 -15.95 17.77 35.03
CA VAL A 263 -15.30 16.66 34.34
C VAL A 263 -14.84 15.62 35.38
N CYS A 264 -15.24 14.36 35.26
CA CYS A 264 -14.64 13.29 36.06
C CYS A 264 -13.39 12.75 35.35
N MET A 265 -12.24 13.13 35.91
CA MET A 265 -10.93 12.52 35.69
C MET A 265 -10.98 11.00 35.89
N ALA A 266 -10.22 10.30 35.06
CA ALA A 266 -10.00 8.86 35.16
C ALA A 266 -8.92 8.58 36.22
N ASP A 267 -9.31 7.93 37.31
CA ASP A 267 -8.41 7.13 38.13
C ASP A 267 -8.78 5.66 37.93
N CYS A 268 -7.89 4.89 37.32
CA CYS A 268 -7.92 3.43 37.37
C CYS A 268 -6.59 2.97 37.94
N ASP A 269 -6.66 2.67 39.22
CA ASP A 269 -5.60 2.12 40.06
C ASP A 269 -5.41 0.61 39.83
N CYS A 270 -4.26 0.15 40.29
CA CYS A 270 -3.65 -1.17 40.14
C CYS A 270 -4.50 -2.41 40.49
N GLY A 271 -4.17 -3.50 39.80
CA GLY A 271 -4.55 -4.89 40.10
C GLY A 271 -3.87 -5.87 39.15
#